data_AF-A0A4U2ZY94-F1
#
_entry.id   AF-A0A4U2ZY94-F1
#
_cell.length_a   1.000
_cell.length_b   1.000
_cell.length_c   1.000
_cell.angle_alpha   90.00
_cell.angle_beta   90.00
_cell.angle_gamma   90.00
#
_symmetry.space_group_name_H-M   'P 1'
#
loop_
_entity.id
_entity.type
_entity.pdbx_description
1 polymer ?
#
loop_
_entity_poly.entity_id
_entity_poly.type
_entity_poly.pdbx_seq_one_letter_code
_entity_poly.pdbx_strand_id
1 'polypeptide(L)' 'KDVIMQDLGNNPTILVIYVSTEKQAKQINNDLLLDLIPGKVLLCIGETLHSQGLQHAFYQPLAEGEIKQLNMKLFTTN' A
#
# COMPACT_ATOMS: atom_id res chain seq x y z
N LYS A 1 25.20 4.04 5.74
CA LYS A 1 24.36 5.27 5.78
C LYS A 1 23.12 4.90 6.55
N ASP A 2 22.91 5.53 7.70
CA ASP A 2 21.77 5.22 8.55
C ASP A 2 20.49 5.82 7.96
N VAL A 3 19.42 5.03 7.94
CA VAL A 3 18.10 5.46 7.48
C VAL A 3 17.32 5.92 8.70
N ILE A 4 17.07 7.22 8.80
CA ILE A 4 16.29 7.78 9.90
C ILE A 4 14.80 7.71 9.51
N MET A 5 14.03 6.85 10.19
CA MET A 5 12.58 6.84 10.05
C MET A 5 11.98 8.00 10.86
N GLN A 6 11.14 8.82 10.23
CA GLN A 6 10.40 9.92 10.87
C GLN A 6 8.90 9.81 10.57
N ASP A 7 8.08 10.53 11.33
CA ASP A 7 6.64 10.71 11.09
C ASP A 7 5.74 9.47 11.32
N LEU A 8 6.04 8.70 12.38
CA LEU A 8 5.18 7.62 12.90
C LEU A 8 4.01 8.14 13.75
N GLY A 9 3.31 9.18 13.27
CA GLY A 9 2.14 9.74 13.98
C GLY A 9 1.06 8.69 14.28
N ASN A 10 0.22 8.98 15.29
CA ASN A 10 -0.97 8.22 15.76
C ASN A 10 -1.14 6.82 15.15
N ASN A 11 -0.57 5.79 15.78
CA ASN A 11 -0.49 4.40 15.29
C ASN A 11 -1.87 3.78 14.99
N PRO A 12 -2.41 3.85 13.77
CA PRO A 12 -3.66 3.21 13.45
C PRO A 12 -3.37 1.73 13.20
N THR A 13 -4.30 0.84 13.57
CA THR A 13 -4.21 -0.55 13.10
C THR A 13 -4.42 -0.54 11.59
N ILE A 14 -3.41 -0.99 10.84
CA ILE A 14 -3.44 -1.09 9.37
C ILE A 14 -3.37 -2.56 8.99
N LEU A 15 -4.29 -3.01 8.13
CA LEU A 15 -4.19 -4.31 7.46
C LEU A 15 -3.39 -4.13 6.17
N VAL A 16 -2.27 -4.84 6.05
CA VAL A 16 -1.47 -4.86 4.82
C VAL A 16 -1.64 -6.21 4.13
N ILE A 17 -2.18 -6.21 2.93
CA ILE A 17 -2.35 -7.40 2.09
C ILE A 17 -1.24 -7.41 1.04
N TYR A 18 -0.41 -8.45 1.04
CA TYR A 18 0.65 -8.62 0.06
C TYR A 18 0.12 -9.32 -1.19
N VAL A 19 0.43 -8.76 -2.36
CA VAL A 19 -0.05 -9.23 -3.66
C VAL A 19 1.07 -9.19 -4.67
N SER A 20 1.08 -10.09 -5.64
CA SER A 20 2.21 -10.17 -6.59
C SER A 20 2.15 -9.05 -7.64
N THR A 21 0.96 -8.78 -8.20
CA THR A 21 0.76 -7.84 -9.31
C THR A 21 -0.42 -6.89 -9.10
N GLU A 22 -0.43 -5.75 -9.79
CA GLU A 22 -1.51 -4.76 -9.80
C GLU A 22 -2.83 -5.38 -10.26
N LYS A 23 -2.78 -6.27 -11.25
CA LYS A 23 -3.94 -7.00 -11.73
C LYS A 23 -4.58 -7.86 -10.64
N GLN A 24 -3.77 -8.61 -9.89
CA GLN A 24 -4.27 -9.41 -8.77
C GLN A 24 -4.81 -8.53 -7.65
N ALA A 25 -4.16 -7.41 -7.37
CA ALA A 25 -4.60 -6.46 -6.36
C ALA A 25 -6.00 -5.87 -6.68
N LYS A 26 -6.23 -5.47 -7.94
CA LYS A 26 -7.55 -5.02 -8.43
C LYS A 26 -8.61 -6.12 -8.32
N GLN A 27 -8.27 -7.34 -8.74
CA GLN A 27 -9.19 -8.48 -8.64
C GLN A 27 -9.57 -8.78 -7.19
N ILE A 28 -8.60 -8.85 -6.28
CA ILE A 28 -8.86 -9.10 -4.86
C ILE A 28 -9.67 -7.96 -4.24
N ASN A 29 -9.41 -6.70 -4.61
CA ASN A 29 -10.23 -5.59 -4.16
C ASN A 29 -11.70 -5.76 -4.60
N ASN A 30 -11.92 -6.11 -5.86
CA ASN A 30 -13.26 -6.34 -6.39
C ASN A 30 -13.97 -7.55 -5.74
N ASP A 31 -13.26 -8.65 -5.54
CA ASP A 31 -13.84 -9.90 -5.04
C ASP A 31 -14.14 -9.84 -3.53
N LEU A 32 -13.31 -9.12 -2.77
CA LEU A 32 -13.43 -9.03 -1.31
C LEU A 32 -14.00 -7.71 -0.80
N LEU A 33 -14.27 -6.75 -1.70
CA LEU A 33 -14.78 -5.41 -1.38
C LEU A 33 -13.93 -4.72 -0.31
N LEU A 34 -12.61 -4.67 -0.55
CA LEU A 34 -11.64 -4.21 0.46
C LEU A 34 -11.85 -2.74 0.84
N ASP A 35 -12.43 -1.94 -0.06
CA ASP A 35 -12.78 -0.53 0.18
C ASP A 35 -13.89 -0.35 1.24
N LEU A 36 -14.70 -1.39 1.47
CA LEU A 36 -15.78 -1.37 2.47
C LEU A 36 -15.35 -1.87 3.85
N ILE A 37 -14.13 -2.43 3.98
CA ILE A 37 -13.63 -2.94 5.25
C ILE A 37 -13.40 -1.76 6.22
N PRO A 38 -13.97 -1.80 7.44
CA PRO A 38 -13.73 -0.77 8.45
C PRO A 38 -12.24 -0.69 8.82
N GLY A 39 -11.68 0.53 8.81
CA GLY A 39 -10.29 0.79 9.14
C GLY A 39 -9.44 1.10 7.92
N LYS A 40 -8.12 0.91 8.03
CA LYS A 40 -7.17 1.22 6.97
C LYS A 40 -6.60 -0.06 6.37
N VAL A 41 -6.96 -0.34 5.12
CA VAL A 41 -6.43 -1.45 4.32
C VAL A 41 -5.45 -0.90 3.30
N LEU A 42 -4.29 -1.53 3.16
CA LEU A 42 -3.30 -1.24 2.12
C LEU A 42 -2.95 -2.52 1.37
N LEU A 43 -2.78 -2.38 0.06
CA LEU A 43 -2.25 -3.42 -0.81
C LEU A 43 -0.76 -3.14 -1.03
N CYS A 44 0.10 -4.08 -0.67
CA CYS A 44 1.54 -4.02 -0.97
C CYS A 44 1.82 -4.91 -2.19
N ILE A 45 2.25 -4.30 -3.29
CA ILE A 45 2.35 -4.95 -4.60
C ILE A 45 3.81 -5.27 -4.92
N GLY A 46 4.10 -6.57 -5.08
CA GLY A 46 5.44 -7.10 -5.26
C GLY A 46 6.16 -6.60 -6.51
N GLU A 47 5.47 -6.50 -7.65
CA GLU A 47 6.09 -6.00 -8.89
C GLU A 47 6.52 -4.53 -8.78
N THR A 48 5.72 -3.69 -8.11
CA THR A 48 6.05 -2.29 -7.85
C THR A 48 7.14 -2.18 -6.79
N LEU A 49 7.08 -3.00 -5.72
CA LEU A 49 8.13 -3.08 -4.72
C LEU A 49 9.49 -3.41 -5.33
N HIS A 50 9.52 -4.39 -6.24
CA HIS A 50 10.74 -4.85 -6.89
C HIS A 50 11.31 -3.80 -7.87
N SER A 51 10.45 -3.14 -8.65
CA SER A 51 10.88 -2.23 -9.73
C SER A 51 11.06 -0.77 -9.29
N GLN A 52 10.26 -0.29 -8.34
CA GLN A 52 10.21 1.12 -7.92
C GLN A 52 10.59 1.31 -6.45
N GLY A 53 10.67 0.24 -5.66
CA GLY A 53 11.04 0.29 -4.25
C GLY A 53 9.87 0.52 -3.29
N LEU A 54 10.17 0.39 -1.99
CA LEU A 54 9.17 0.30 -0.92
C LEU A 54 8.23 1.51 -0.85
N GLN A 55 8.74 2.73 -1.09
CA GLN A 55 7.96 3.97 -1.01
C GLN A 55 6.82 4.06 -2.04
N HIS A 56 6.89 3.25 -3.11
CA HIS A 56 5.92 3.19 -4.20
C HIS A 56 5.08 1.91 -4.19
N ALA A 57 5.37 0.97 -3.28
CA ALA A 57 4.77 -0.36 -3.30
C ALA A 57 3.35 -0.44 -2.74
N PHE A 58 2.86 0.62 -2.09
CA PHE A 58 1.60 0.61 -1.36
C PHE A 58 0.49 1.28 -2.14
N TYR A 59 -0.69 0.66 -2.12
CA TYR A 59 -1.88 1.11 -2.81
C TYR A 59 -3.07 1.11 -1.86
N GLN A 60 -3.95 2.09 -2.01
CA GLN A 60 -5.23 2.16 -1.34
C GLN A 60 -6.30 1.51 -2.24
N PRO A 61 -7.08 0.52 -1.74
CA PRO A 61 -8.26 0.02 -2.42
C PRO A 61 -9.34 1.11 -2.52
N LEU A 62 -10.05 1.15 -3.66
CA LEU A 62 -11.16 2.07 -3.94
C LEU A 62 -12.38 1.29 -4.45
N ALA A 63 -13.50 1.98 -4.59
CA ALA A 63 -14.72 1.39 -5.14
C ALA A 63 -14.50 0.80 -6.55
N GLU A 64 -15.36 -0.16 -6.92
CA GLU A 64 -15.38 -0.79 -8.25
C GLU A 64 -14.07 -1.51 -8.63
N GLY A 65 -13.31 -1.99 -7.63
CA GLY A 65 -12.08 -2.73 -7.84
C GLY A 65 -10.87 -1.86 -8.19
N GLU A 66 -11.03 -0.54 -8.23
CA GLU A 66 -9.92 0.39 -8.49
C GLU A 66 -8.92 0.43 -7.34
N ILE A 67 -7.67 0.79 -7.64
CA ILE A 67 -6.62 0.97 -6.64
C ILE A 67 -5.82 2.24 -6.92
N LYS A 68 -5.39 2.93 -5.87
CA LYS A 68 -4.61 4.16 -5.99
C LYS A 68 -3.25 4.00 -5.33
N GLN A 69 -2.18 4.18 -6.10
CA GLN A 69 -0.82 4.17 -5.58
C GLN A 69 -0.63 5.29 -4.55
N LEU A 70 0.03 4.96 -3.45
CA LEU A 70 0.44 5.89 -2.41
C LEU A 70 1.95 6.09 -2.49
N ASN A 71 2.39 7.34 -2.51
CA ASN A 71 3.79 7.67 -2.28
C ASN A 71 4.00 7.83 -0.78
N MET A 72 4.54 6.78 -0.15
CA MET A 72 4.89 6.85 1.27
C MET A 72 6.24 7.56 1.41
N LYS A 73 6.24 8.76 2.00
CA LYS A 73 7.46 9.52 2.34
C LYS A 73 8.24 8.85 3.48
N LEU A 74 8.65 7.60 3.28
CA LEU A 74 9.32 6.76 4.28
C LEU A 74 10.78 7.16 4.51
N PHE A 75 11.40 7.77 3.51
CA PHE A 75 12.82 8.09 3.51
C PHE A 75 13.02 9.55 3.12
N THR A 76 13.76 10.30 3.92
CA THR A 76 14.34 11.59 3.54
C THR A 76 15.83 11.41 3.31
N THR A 77 16.35 11.92 2.20
CA THR A 77 17.80 12.01 1.95
C THR A 77 18.32 13.28 2.60
N ASN A 78 19.25 13.13 3.55
CA ASN A 78 20.15 14.21 3.99
C ASN A 78 21.25 14.45 2.96
#